data_AF-A0A7W8JCY1-F1
#
_entry.id   AF-A0A7W8JCY1-F1
#
_cell.length_a   1.000
_cell.length_b   1.000
_cell.length_c   1.000
_cell.angle_alpha   90.00
_cell.angle_beta   90.00
_cell.angle_gamma   90.00
#
_symmetry.space_group_name_H-M   'P 1'
#
loop_
_entity.id
_entity.type
_entity.pdbx_description
1 polymer ?
#
loop_
_entity_poly.entity_id
_entity_poly.type
_entity_poly.pdbx_seq_one_letter_code
_entity_poly.pdbx_strand_id
1 'polypeptide(L)' 'MRKMNMSELNDWIFSRKGNVERDILKDGREQHVRLRPRDKEEMRILDELCIKRWKKAEQEGKIKYLNERVWYYEFD' A
#
# COMPACT_ATOMS: atom_id res chain seq x y z
N MET A 1 -8.57 31.57 24.55
CA MET A 1 -7.95 30.60 23.61
C MET A 1 -6.99 31.37 22.70
N ARG A 2 -5.72 30.98 22.59
CA ARG A 2 -4.79 31.60 21.64
C ARG A 2 -5.26 31.26 20.22
N LYS A 3 -5.44 32.29 19.38
CA LYS A 3 -5.69 32.10 17.94
C LYS A 3 -4.40 31.54 17.35
N MET A 4 -4.36 30.25 17.06
CA MET A 4 -3.21 29.60 16.47
C MET A 4 -3.21 29.91 14.97
N ASN A 5 -2.14 30.52 14.47
CA ASN A 5 -2.04 30.85 13.05
C ASN A 5 -1.91 29.55 12.24
N MET A 6 -2.72 29.41 11.18
CA MET A 6 -2.72 28.22 10.33
C MET A 6 -1.35 27.94 9.69
N SER A 7 -0.56 29.00 9.45
CA SER A 7 0.81 28.89 8.95
C SER A 7 1.73 28.18 9.94
N GLU A 8 1.71 28.58 11.20
CA GLU A 8 2.54 27.98 12.26
C GLU A 8 2.17 26.51 12.50
N LEU A 9 0.88 26.18 12.35
CA LEU A 9 0.40 24.80 12.43
C LEU A 9 0.92 23.95 11.26
N ASN A 10 0.92 24.49 10.04
CA ASN A 10 1.48 23.81 8.87
C ASN A 10 2.98 23.58 9.01
N ASP A 11 3.73 24.59 9.43
CA ASP A 11 5.18 24.48 9.64
C ASP A 11 5.52 23.43 10.69
N TRP A 12 4.73 23.38 11.77
CA TRP A 12 4.85 22.34 12.79
C TRP A 12 4.56 20.95 12.22
N ILE A 13 3.50 20.79 11.43
CA ILE A 13 3.16 19.51 10.76
C ILE A 13 4.30 19.09 9.84
N PHE A 14 4.81 19.98 8.98
CA PHE A 14 5.88 19.66 8.04
C PHE A 14 7.18 19.28 8.75
N SER A 15 7.54 19.97 9.84
CA SER A 15 8.73 19.65 10.63
C SER A 15 8.68 18.27 11.26
N ARG A 16 7.47 17.79 11.61
CA ARG A 16 7.27 16.53 12.34
C ARG A 16 6.92 15.35 11.44
N LYS A 17 6.41 15.60 10.23
CA LYS A 17 5.96 14.59 9.26
C LYS A 17 7.00 13.49 9.02
N GLY A 18 8.25 13.84 8.76
CA GLY A 18 9.31 12.86 8.47
C GLY A 18 9.71 11.98 9.67
N ASN A 19 9.42 12.41 10.90
CA ASN A 19 9.63 11.57 12.09
C ASN A 19 8.44 10.64 12.30
N VAL A 20 7.22 11.15 12.13
CA VAL A 20 5.98 10.34 12.22
C VAL A 20 5.96 9.23 11.15
N GLU A 21 6.37 9.54 9.92
CA GLU A 21 6.48 8.54 8.86
C GLU A 21 7.50 7.44 9.20
N ARG A 22 8.61 7.79 9.85
CA ARG A 22 9.61 6.82 10.32
C ARG A 22 9.09 5.96 11.46
N ASP A 23 8.35 6.55 12.40
CA ASP A 23 7.74 5.82 13.51
C ASP A 23 6.68 4.83 13.00
N ILE A 24 5.81 5.27 12.07
CA ILE A 24 4.83 4.38 11.39
C ILE A 24 5.53 3.23 10.67
N LEU A 25 6.65 3.50 9.96
CA LEU A 25 7.41 2.48 9.25
C LEU A 25 8.04 1.46 10.20
N LYS A 26 8.45 1.90 11.39
CA LYS A 26 9.07 1.08 12.42
C LYS A 26 8.05 0.19 13.12
N ASP A 27 6.89 0.74 13.46
CA ASP A 27 5.80 0.02 14.14
C ASP A 27 5.06 -0.96 13.21
N GLY A 28 5.07 -0.71 11.89
CA GLY A 28 4.42 -1.58 10.90
C GLY A 28 5.14 -2.90 10.58
N ARG A 29 6.26 -3.23 11.24
CA ARG A 29 7.18 -4.31 10.84
C ARG A 29 7.23 -5.54 11.75
N GLU A 30 6.12 -5.89 12.39
CA GLU A 30 5.88 -7.29 12.79
C GLU A 30 5.06 -8.04 11.72
N GLN A 31 5.45 -7.92 10.45
CA GLN A 31 4.93 -8.85 9.45
C GLN A 31 5.54 -10.22 9.74
N HIS A 32 4.74 -11.09 10.37
CA HIS A 32 5.08 -12.50 10.49
C HIS A 32 5.31 -13.06 9.09
N VAL A 33 6.57 -13.19 8.70
CA VAL A 33 6.98 -13.87 7.47
C VAL A 33 6.50 -15.31 7.63
N ARG A 34 5.54 -15.72 6.79
CA ARG A 34 5.06 -17.10 6.80
C ARG A 34 6.22 -18.00 6.37
N LEU A 35 6.71 -18.81 7.30
CA LEU A 35 7.81 -19.74 7.05
C LEU A 35 7.41 -20.94 6.18
N ARG A 36 6.10 -21.22 6.04
CA ARG A 36 5.59 -22.34 5.25
C ARG A 36 4.85 -21.84 4.00
N PRO A 37 5.01 -22.53 2.86
CA PRO A 37 4.19 -22.25 1.69
C PRO A 37 2.72 -22.52 2.00
N ARG A 38 1.83 -21.76 1.35
CA ARG A 38 0.39 -22.03 1.38
C ARG A 38 0.08 -23.34 0.67
N ASP A 39 -1.05 -23.94 1.01
CA ASP A 39 -1.55 -25.09 0.25
C ASP A 39 -1.77 -24.70 -1.21
N LYS A 40 -1.56 -25.64 -2.14
CA LYS A 40 -1.66 -25.39 -3.60
C LYS A 40 -3.05 -24.92 -4.00
N GLU A 41 -4.08 -25.51 -3.41
CA GLU A 41 -5.47 -25.13 -3.65
C GLU A 41 -5.79 -23.76 -3.04
N GLU A 42 -5.28 -23.48 -1.83
CA GLU A 42 -5.41 -22.15 -1.20
C GLU A 42 -4.77 -21.06 -2.07
N MET A 43 -3.57 -21.31 -2.63
CA MET A 43 -2.90 -20.37 -3.53
C MET A 43 -3.75 -20.08 -4.77
N ARG A 44 -4.25 -21.13 -5.45
CA ARG A 44 -5.09 -20.98 -6.64
C ARG A 44 -6.33 -20.13 -6.38
N ILE A 45 -7.04 -20.41 -5.28
CA ILE A 45 -8.24 -19.66 -4.91
C ILE A 45 -7.91 -18.19 -4.63
N LEU A 46 -6.81 -17.93 -3.92
CA LEU A 46 -6.39 -16.57 -3.60
C LEU A 46 -5.95 -15.80 -4.85
N ASP A 47 -5.27 -16.44 -5.79
CA ASP A 47 -4.89 -15.86 -7.08
C ASP A 47 -6.13 -15.48 -7.89
N GLU A 48 -7.12 -16.38 -7.98
CA GLU A 48 -8.39 -16.09 -8.64
C GLU A 48 -9.13 -14.90 -8.00
N LEU A 49 -9.18 -14.85 -6.66
CA LEU A 49 -9.82 -13.75 -5.93
C LEU A 49 -9.09 -12.42 -6.19
N CYS A 50 -7.76 -12.43 -6.23
CA CYS A 50 -6.96 -11.26 -6.57
C CYS A 50 -7.29 -10.75 -7.98
N ILE A 51 -7.28 -11.64 -8.97
CA ILE A 51 -7.60 -11.29 -10.37
C ILE A 51 -9.02 -10.73 -10.47
N LYS A 52 -10.01 -11.35 -9.81
CA LYS A 52 -11.40 -10.87 -9.81
C LYS A 52 -11.53 -9.48 -9.21
N ARG A 53 -10.85 -9.21 -8.08
CA ARG A 53 -10.84 -7.90 -7.43
C ARG A 53 -10.16 -6.83 -8.29
N TRP A 54 -9.06 -7.19 -8.93
CA TRP A 54 -8.35 -6.30 -9.86
C TRP A 54 -9.25 -5.87 -11.01
N LYS A 55 -9.87 -6.83 -11.71
CA LYS A 55 -10.79 -6.55 -12.82
C LYS A 55 -11.96 -5.67 -12.38
N LYS A 56 -12.51 -5.90 -11.19
CA LYS A 56 -13.58 -5.07 -10.64
C LYS A 56 -13.11 -3.63 -10.37
N ALA A 57 -11.93 -3.45 -9.80
CA ALA A 57 -11.37 -2.12 -9.54
C ALA A 57 -11.03 -1.36 -10.84
N GLU A 58 -10.63 -2.10 -11.88
CA GLU A 58 -10.43 -1.56 -13.23
C GLU A 58 -11.76 -1.07 -13.84
N GLN A 59 -12.82 -1.89 -13.77
CA GLN A 59 -14.16 -1.50 -14.21
C GLN A 59 -14.72 -0.30 -13.45
N GLU A 60 -14.44 -0.22 -12.15
CA GLU A 60 -14.83 0.91 -11.29
C GLU A 60 -13.98 2.18 -11.53
N GLY A 61 -12.98 2.13 -12.42
CA GLY A 61 -12.11 3.27 -12.74
C GLY A 61 -11.15 3.66 -11.62
N LYS A 62 -10.95 2.77 -10.63
CA LYS A 62 -10.03 3.00 -9.49
C LYS A 62 -8.57 2.80 -9.88
N ILE A 63 -8.33 2.16 -11.03
CA ILE A 63 -7.00 1.85 -11.56
C ILE A 63 -6.73 2.79 -12.73
N LYS A 64 -5.58 3.49 -12.67
CA LYS A 64 -5.09 4.33 -13.75
C LYS A 64 -3.76 3.78 -14.23
N TYR A 65 -3.71 3.36 -15.49
CA TYR A 65 -2.47 2.92 -16.12
C TYR A 65 -1.60 4.14 -16.42
N LEU A 66 -0.35 4.12 -15.98
CA LEU A 66 0.61 5.21 -16.19
C LEU A 66 1.25 5.15 -17.58
N ASN A 67 1.33 3.97 -18.19
CA ASN A 67 1.91 3.75 -19.51
C ASN A 67 1.40 2.43 -20.11
N GLU A 68 1.45 2.25 -21.42
CA GLU A 68 1.03 1.02 -22.12
C GLU A 68 2.01 -0.16 -21.93
N ARG A 69 3.21 0.13 -21.41
CA ARG A 69 4.29 -0.84 -21.28
C ARG A 69 4.06 -1.75 -20.08
N VAL A 70 3.69 -3.00 -20.34
CA VAL A 70 3.51 -4.05 -19.32
C VAL A 70 4.88 -4.63 -18.96
N TRP A 71 5.22 -4.61 -17.66
CA TRP A 71 6.39 -5.29 -17.16
C TRP A 71 6.03 -6.76 -16.92
N TYR A 72 6.61 -7.65 -17.73
CA TYR A 72 6.57 -9.09 -17.46
C TYR A 72 7.68 -9.43 -16.48
N TYR A 73 7.31 -9.83 -15.27
CA TYR A 73 8.24 -10.45 -14.34
C TYR A 73 8.32 -11.93 -14.74
N GLU A 74 9.46 -12.34 -15.31
CA GLU A 74 9.81 -13.76 -15.41
C GLU A 74 10.01 -14.27 -13.98
N PHE A 75 9.11 -15.14 -13.53
CA PHE A 75 9.29 -15.92 -12.31
C PHE A 75 9.86 -17.27 -12.73
N ASP A 76 11.20 -17.37 -12.73
CA ASP A 76 11.94 -18.65 -12.72
C ASP A 76 11.92 -19.27 -11.31
#